data_AF-A0A949TP79-F1
#
_entry.id   AF-A0A949TP79-F1
#
_cell.length_a   1.000
_cell.length_b   1.000
_cell.length_c   1.000
_cell.angle_alpha   90.00
_cell.angle_beta   90.00
_cell.angle_gamma   90.00
#
_symmetry.space_group_name_H-M   'P 1'
#
loop_
_entity.id
_entity.type
_entity.pdbx_description
1 polymer ?
#
loop_
_entity_poly.entity_id
_entity_poly.type
_entity_poly.pdbx_seq_one_letter_code
_entity_poly.pdbx_strand_id
1 'polypeptide(L)' 'MISKTDSLTGLYNRRYIIERLENELINYKKTKKKFSLIIADIDYFKKVNDSF' A
#
# COMPACT_ATOMS: atom_id res chain seq x y z
N MET A 1 12.09 15.81 -6.22
CA MET A 1 11.04 15.32 -5.30
C MET A 1 10.59 13.95 -5.80
N ILE A 2 10.64 12.89 -5.00
CA ILE A 2 10.18 11.56 -5.44
C ILE A 2 8.68 11.46 -5.13
N SER A 3 7.86 11.18 -6.14
CA SER A 3 6.40 11.08 -5.99
C SER A 3 6.01 9.99 -4.96
N LYS A 4 5.00 10.28 -4.15
CA LYS A 4 4.41 9.35 -3.17
C LYS A 4 3.22 8.58 -3.72
N THR A 5 2.74 8.94 -4.90
CA THR A 5 1.58 8.33 -5.55
C THR A 5 1.98 7.55 -6.78
N ASP A 6 1.19 6.52 -7.09
CA ASP A 6 1.20 5.80 -8.35
C ASP A 6 0.51 6.63 -9.44
N SER A 7 1.08 6.66 -10.65
CA SER A 7 0.60 7.52 -11.72
C SER A 7 -0.65 7.00 -12.43
N LEU A 8 -0.89 5.68 -12.40
CA LEU A 8 -2.04 5.06 -13.04
C LEU A 8 -3.31 5.24 -12.20
N THR A 9 -3.18 5.09 -10.88
CA THR A 9 -4.32 5.03 -9.96
C THR A 9 -4.46 6.27 -9.07
N GLY A 10 -3.40 7.09 -8.94
CA GLY A 10 -3.33 8.20 -7.99
C GLY A 10 -3.22 7.77 -6.52
N LEU A 11 -3.25 6.46 -6.23
CA LEU A 11 -3.13 5.92 -4.88
C LEU A 11 -1.70 6.04 -4.36
N TYR A 12 -1.50 5.90 -3.04
CA TYR A 12 -0.16 5.81 -2.50
C TYR A 12 0.58 4.61 -3.07
N ASN A 13 1.80 4.86 -3.53
CA ASN A 13 2.63 3.81 -4.08
C ASN A 13 3.21 2.91 -2.97
N ARG A 14 3.74 1.77 -3.39
CA ARG A 14 4.34 0.77 -2.49
C ARG A 14 5.40 1.38 -1.56
N ARG A 15 6.22 2.32 -2.06
CA ARG A 15 7.28 2.96 -1.26
C ARG A 15 6.68 3.74 -0.08
N TYR A 16 5.65 4.55 -0.33
CA TYR A 16 4.97 5.27 0.74
C TYR A 16 4.33 4.32 1.75
N ILE A 17 3.70 3.23 1.31
CA ILE A 17 3.06 2.26 2.22
C ILE A 17 4.11 1.62 3.16
N ILE A 18 5.29 1.28 2.66
CA ILE A 18 6.39 0.74 3.48
C ILE A 18 6.85 1.76 4.52
N GLU A 19 7.15 2.99 4.10
CA GLU A 19 7.52 4.09 5.01
C GLU A 19 6.44 4.30 6.09
N ARG A 20 5.15 4.20 5.73
CA ARG A 20 4.03 4.35 6.67
C ARG A 20 3.95 3.19 7.67
N LEU A 21 4.18 1.95 7.22
CA LEU A 21 4.17 0.76 8.07
C LEU A 21 5.31 0.77 9.09
N GLU A 22 6.51 1.21 8.70
CA GLU A 22 7.64 1.39 9.62
C GLU A 22 7.29 2.38 10.74
N ASN A 23 6.64 3.50 10.37
CA ASN A 23 6.15 4.47 11.33
C ASN A 23 5.08 3.90 12.27
N GLU A 24 4.14 3.10 11.76
CA GLU A 24 3.14 2.43 12.60
C GLU A 24 3.74 1.38 13.53
N LEU A 25 4.78 0.66 13.12
CA LEU A 25 5.53 -0.26 14.00
C LEU A 25 6.21 0.49 15.15
N ILE A 26 6.82 1.65 14.87
CA ILE A 26 7.40 2.51 15.91
C ILE A 26 6.31 3.04 16.83
N ASN A 27 5.18 3.49 16.28
CA ASN A 27 4.04 3.99 17.04
C ASN A 27 3.44 2.91 17.95
N TYR A 28 3.29 1.69 17.45
CA TYR A 28 2.86 0.54 18.25
C TYR A 28 3.83 0.27 19.40
N LYS A 29 5.15 0.29 19.15
CA LYS A 29 6.16 0.09 20.22
C LYS A 29 6.00 1.12 21.34
N LYS A 30 5.69 2.38 21.00
CA LYS A 30 5.54 3.50 21.94
C LYS A 30 4.19 3.53 22.67
N THR A 31 3.09 3.27 21.96
CA THR A 31 1.72 3.54 22.45
C THR A 31 0.92 2.28 22.73
N LYS A 32 1.39 1.12 22.26
CA LYS A 32 0.65 -0.15 22.20
C LYS A 32 -0.67 -0.08 21.42
N LYS A 33 -0.92 1.00 20.68
CA LYS A 33 -2.06 1.10 19.76
C LYS A 33 -1.86 0.12 18.61
N LYS A 34 -2.73 -0.89 18.53
CA LYS A 34 -2.71 -1.89 17.46
C LYS A 34 -3.11 -1.26 16.12
N PHE A 35 -2.55 -1.78 15.05
CA PHE A 35 -2.95 -1.49 13.68
C PHE A 35 -3.12 -2.79 12.90
N SER A 36 -3.75 -2.72 11.73
CA SER A 36 -3.96 -3.85 10.84
C SER A 36 -3.54 -3.47 9.42
N LEU A 37 -3.14 -4.46 8.63
CA LEU A 37 -2.80 -4.32 7.22
C LEU A 37 -3.73 -5.24 6.41
N ILE A 38 -4.29 -4.70 5.33
CA ILE A 38 -5.04 -5.47 4.35
C ILE A 38 -4.23 -5.45 3.05
N ILE A 39 -4.04 -6.62 2.47
CA ILE A 39 -3.47 -6.80 1.14
C ILE A 39 -4.55 -7.44 0.29
N ALA A 40 -4.80 -6.87 -0.88
CA ALA A 40 -5.78 -7.36 -1.84
C ALA A 40 -5.12 -7.44 -3.21
N ASP A 41 -5.59 -8.39 -4.01
CA ASP A 41 -5.23 -8.57 -5.41
C ASP A 41 -6.51 -8.69 -6.24
N ILE A 42 -6.41 -8.36 -7.53
CA ILE A 42 -7.56 -8.47 -8.45
C ILE A 42 -7.54 -9.86 -9.08
N ASP A 43 -8.53 -10.67 -8.73
CA ASP A 43 -8.68 -12.01 -9.32
C ASP A 43 -8.86 -11.93 -10.83
N TYR A 44 -8.21 -12.84 -11.56
CA TYR A 44 -8.26 -12.96 -13.02
C TYR A 44 -7.83 -11.70 -13.79
N PHE A 45 -7.03 -10.81 -13.20
CA PHE A 45 -6.62 -9.56 -13.84
C PHE A 45 -5.95 -9.74 -15.22
N LYS A 46 -5.15 -10.80 -15.39
CA LYS A 46 -4.55 -11.14 -16.69
C LYS A 46 -5.61 -11.36 -17.79
N LYS A 47 -6.70 -12.06 -17.46
CA LYS A 47 -7.79 -12.32 -18.43
C LYS A 47 -8.42 -11.01 -18.88
N VAL A 48 -8.57 -10.04 -17.98
CA VAL A 48 -9.09 -8.70 -18.32
C VAL A 48 -8.13 -7.99 -19.27
N ASN A 49 -6.84 -7.91 -18.95
CA ASN A 49 -5.83 -7.29 -19.83
C ASN A 49 -5.71 -7.98 -21.21
N ASP A 50 -5.94 -9.29 -21.27
CA ASP A 50 -5.88 -10.05 -22.53
C ASP A 50 -7.19 -9.94 -23.34
N SER A 51 -8.30 -9.48 -22.73
CA SER A 51 -9.63 -9.40 -23.38
C SER A 51 -10.09 -7.99 -23.71
N PHE A 52 -9.40 -6.94 -23.23
CA PHE A 52 -9.76 -5.53 -23.41
C PHE A 52 -8.53 -4.68 -23.76
#